data_AF-A0A8T3RVA7-F1
#
_entry.id   AF-A0A8T3RVA7-F1
#
_cell.length_a   1.000
_cell.length_b   1.000
_cell.length_c   1.000
_cell.angle_alpha   90.00
_cell.angle_beta   90.00
_cell.angle_gamma   90.00
#
_symmetry.space_group_name_H-M   'P 1'
#
loop_
_entity.id
_entity.type
_entity.pdbx_description
1 polymer ?
#
loop_
_entity_poly.entity_id
_entity_poly.type
_entity_poly.pdbx_seq_one_letter_code
_entity_poly.pdbx_strand_id
1 'polypeptide(L)'
;LANLQERGAMFVSPQDPVYEGQIVAENARDNDMTVNPTTAKQLTNMRTTSSDENIILKPARKMTLEQALEYIEEDELVEATPQSIRLRKKVLAAGMRRRESRQRVV
;
A
#
# COMPACT_ATOMS: atom_id res chain seq x y z
N LEU A 1 -0.43 -9.54 -0.05
CA LEU A 1 -0.50 -8.91 1.30
C LEU A 1 0.46 -9.51 2.33
N ALA A 2 0.62 -10.83 2.41
CA ALA A 2 1.50 -11.50 3.39
C ALA A 2 2.93 -10.93 3.46
N ASN A 3 3.58 -10.74 2.32
CA ASN A 3 4.95 -10.21 2.27
C ASN A 3 5.01 -8.69 2.54
N LEU A 4 3.88 -7.98 2.42
CA LEU A 4 3.83 -6.53 2.59
C LEU A 4 3.62 -6.14 4.05
N GLN A 5 2.85 -6.91 4.81
CA GLN A 5 2.63 -6.67 6.24
C GLN A 5 3.90 -6.87 7.11
N GLU A 6 4.94 -7.51 6.57
CA GLU A 6 6.26 -7.59 7.22
C GLU A 6 7.06 -6.29 7.04
N ARG A 7 6.74 -5.52 6.01
CA ARG A 7 7.45 -4.27 5.64
C ARG A 7 6.76 -3.02 6.19
N GLY A 8 5.58 -3.16 6.80
CA GLY A 8 4.77 -2.01 7.14
C GLY A 8 3.39 -2.33 7.70
N ALA A 9 2.67 -1.27 8.10
CA ALA A 9 1.30 -1.36 8.57
C ALA A 9 0.33 -1.17 7.39
N MET A 10 -0.59 -2.12 7.19
CA MET A 10 -1.53 -2.09 6.07
C MET A 10 -2.70 -1.14 6.32
N PHE A 11 -3.14 -0.41 5.30
CA PHE A 11 -4.38 0.39 5.30
C PHE A 11 -5.53 -0.30 4.56
N VAL A 12 -5.20 -1.24 3.69
CA VAL A 12 -6.17 -2.02 2.92
C VAL A 12 -6.33 -3.43 3.49
N SER A 13 -7.55 -3.91 3.48
CA SER A 13 -7.92 -5.26 3.86
C SER A 13 -7.78 -6.22 2.67
N PRO A 14 -7.73 -7.54 2.92
CA PRO A 14 -7.83 -8.52 1.84
C PRO A 14 -9.09 -8.30 1.03
N GLN A 15 -8.98 -8.38 -0.29
CA GLN A 15 -10.07 -8.20 -1.26
C GLN A 15 -10.56 -6.75 -1.45
N ASP A 16 -9.99 -5.77 -0.74
CA ASP A 16 -10.30 -4.37 -1.01
C ASP A 16 -9.87 -3.99 -2.45
N PRO A 17 -10.73 -3.28 -3.21
CA PRO A 17 -10.37 -2.81 -4.53
C PRO A 17 -9.27 -1.74 -4.42
N VAL A 18 -8.23 -1.90 -5.22
CA VAL A 18 -7.07 -1.00 -5.26
C VAL A 18 -6.80 -0.54 -6.68
N TYR A 19 -6.25 0.67 -6.81
CA TYR A 19 -5.85 1.24 -8.09
C TYR A 19 -4.40 1.76 -8.07
N GLU A 20 -3.84 2.04 -9.25
CA GLU A 20 -2.46 2.51 -9.37
C GLU A 20 -2.26 3.84 -8.64
N GLY A 21 -1.22 3.90 -7.80
CA GLY A 21 -0.85 5.11 -7.04
C GLY A 21 -1.70 5.36 -5.80
N GLN A 22 -2.63 4.46 -5.46
CA GLN A 22 -3.22 4.38 -4.13
C GLN A 22 -2.16 3.94 -3.11
N ILE A 23 -2.17 4.58 -1.94
CA ILE A 23 -1.31 4.22 -0.80
C ILE A 23 -2.00 3.10 -0.03
N VAL A 24 -1.32 1.96 0.05
CA VAL A 24 -1.89 0.71 0.61
C VAL A 24 -1.37 0.36 2.00
N ALA A 25 -0.24 0.94 2.39
CA ALA A 25 0.43 0.68 3.66
C ALA A 25 1.40 1.80 4.01
N GLU A 26 1.68 1.94 5.31
CA GLU A 26 2.78 2.71 5.86
C GLU A 26 4.05 1.86 5.86
N ASN A 27 5.11 2.33 5.20
CA ASN A 27 6.39 1.63 5.21
C ASN A 27 7.09 1.82 6.57
N ALA A 28 7.72 0.77 7.08
CA ALA A 28 8.51 0.85 8.32
C ALA A 28 9.82 1.65 8.17
N ARG A 29 10.14 2.09 6.95
CA ARG A 29 11.27 2.95 6.61
C ARG A 29 10.75 4.22 5.94
N ASP A 30 11.51 5.30 6.07
CA ASP A 30 11.16 6.65 5.58
C ASP A 30 11.05 6.76 4.04
N ASN A 31 11.43 5.71 3.30
CA ASN A 31 11.43 5.75 1.84
C ASN A 31 10.13 5.19 1.25
N ASP A 32 9.64 5.82 0.19
CA ASP A 32 8.52 5.29 -0.58
C ASP A 32 8.89 3.99 -1.30
N MET A 33 7.93 3.05 -1.34
CA MET A 33 8.06 1.78 -2.06
C MET A 33 6.84 1.54 -2.94
N THR A 34 7.05 1.39 -4.24
CA THR A 34 6.00 0.94 -5.16
C THR A 34 5.88 -0.58 -5.07
N VAL A 35 4.70 -1.07 -4.70
CA VAL A 35 4.43 -2.50 -4.49
C VAL A 35 3.19 -2.93 -5.24
N ASN A 36 3.10 -4.23 -5.53
CA ASN A 36 1.89 -4.83 -6.09
C ASN A 36 1.15 -5.65 -5.00
N PRO A 37 0.05 -5.13 -4.43
CA PRO A 37 -0.71 -5.81 -3.37
C PRO A 37 -1.54 -7.00 -3.87
N THR A 38 -1.86 -7.08 -5.18
CA THR A 38 -2.68 -8.14 -5.79
C THR A 38 -1.89 -9.36 -6.22
N THR A 39 -0.57 -9.34 -6.00
CA THR A 39 0.31 -10.47 -6.33
C THR A 39 -0.13 -11.72 -5.56
N ALA A 40 -0.48 -12.77 -6.30
CA ALA A 40 -0.85 -14.07 -5.73
C ALA A 40 0.35 -14.73 -5.04
N LYS A 41 0.07 -15.53 -3.99
CA LYS A 41 1.08 -16.42 -3.41
C LYS A 41 1.47 -17.43 -4.49
N GLN A 42 2.76 -17.57 -4.77
CA GLN A 42 3.21 -18.69 -5.58
C GLN A 42 3.06 -19.97 -4.75
N LEU A 43 2.10 -20.80 -5.14
CA LEU A 43 1.94 -22.15 -4.61
C LEU A 43 2.90 -23.05 -5.37
N THR A 44 4.13 -23.19 -4.90
CA THR A 44 4.98 -24.29 -5.36
C THR A 44 4.40 -25.58 -4.80
N ASN A 45 4.00 -26.52 -5.66
CA ASN A 45 3.57 -27.88 -5.32
C ASN A 45 4.74 -28.73 -4.76
N MET A 46 5.57 -28.15 -3.91
CA MET A 46 6.67 -28.83 -3.24
C MET A 46 6.09 -29.48 -1.99
N ARG A 47 6.02 -30.80 -2.01
CA ARG A 47 5.43 -31.64 -0.97
C ARG A 47 6.37 -31.71 0.24
N THR A 48 6.54 -30.59 0.95
CA THR A 48 7.14 -30.58 2.30
C THR A 48 6.04 -30.87 3.31
N THR A 49 6.28 -31.88 4.15
CA THR A 49 5.32 -32.49 5.08
C THR A 49 4.83 -31.57 6.23
N SER A 50 5.10 -30.27 6.20
CA SER A 50 4.77 -29.35 7.31
C SER A 50 4.81 -27.86 6.92
N SER A 51 4.27 -27.44 5.77
CA SER A 51 4.42 -26.02 5.33
C SER A 51 3.18 -25.39 4.69
N ASP A 52 1.98 -25.86 4.99
CA ASP A 52 0.77 -25.04 4.79
C ASP A 52 0.60 -24.09 5.99
N GLU A 53 1.53 -23.14 6.12
CA GLU A 53 1.36 -22.06 7.08
C GLU A 53 0.16 -21.21 6.66
N ASN A 54 -0.89 -21.24 7.48
CA ASN A 54 -2.00 -20.32 7.36
C ASN A 54 -1.46 -18.89 7.47
N ILE A 55 -1.63 -18.13 6.39
CA ILE A 55 -1.20 -16.73 6.35
C ILE A 55 -2.13 -15.94 7.27
N ILE A 56 -1.63 -15.59 8.44
CA ILE A 56 -2.31 -14.67 9.35
C ILE A 56 -2.03 -13.25 8.88
N LEU A 57 -3.09 -12.54 8.50
CA LEU A 57 -3.01 -11.14 8.10
C LEU A 57 -3.38 -10.26 9.29
N LYS A 58 -2.52 -9.29 9.61
CA LYS A 58 -2.83 -8.25 10.59
C LYS A 58 -4.02 -7.42 10.09
N PRO A 59 -4.94 -7.00 10.97
CA PRO A 59 -6.05 -6.13 10.56
C PRO A 59 -5.51 -4.81 10.01
N ALA A 60 -6.18 -4.29 8.97
CA ALA A 60 -5.81 -3.02 8.37
C ALA A 60 -6.12 -1.85 9.32
N ARG A 61 -5.21 -0.87 9.41
CA ARG A 61 -5.43 0.38 10.15
C ARG A 61 -6.39 1.25 9.36
N LYS A 62 -7.62 1.37 9.85
CA LYS A 62 -8.62 2.29 9.31
C LYS A 62 -8.32 3.70 9.81
N MET A 63 -8.13 4.64 8.89
CA MET A 63 -7.95 6.05 9.21
C MET A 63 -9.28 6.79 9.17
N THR A 64 -9.48 7.70 10.13
CA THR A 64 -10.52 8.73 10.00
C THR A 64 -10.09 9.81 9.01
N LEU A 65 -11.00 10.72 8.66
CA LEU A 65 -10.68 11.81 7.73
C LEU A 65 -9.61 12.74 8.31
N GLU A 66 -9.72 13.04 9.61
CA GLU A 66 -8.79 13.89 10.35
C GLU A 66 -7.39 13.26 10.37
N GLN A 67 -7.32 11.96 10.69
CA GLN A 67 -6.06 11.21 10.67
C GLN A 67 -5.44 11.16 9.27
N ALA A 68 -6.27 10.99 8.23
CA ALA A 68 -5.80 10.98 6.85
C ALA A 68 -5.25 12.35 6.43
N LEU A 69 -5.89 13.44 6.85
CA LEU A 69 -5.43 14.80 6.56
C LEU A 69 -4.14 15.17 7.30
N GLU A 70 -3.95 14.65 8.51
CA GLU A 70 -2.70 14.81 9.26
C GLU A 70 -1.56 13.96 8.68
N TYR A 71 -1.90 12.82 8.05
CA TYR A 71 -0.92 11.87 7.53
C TYR A 71 -0.30 12.26 6.18
N ILE A 72 -1.07 12.90 5.28
CA ILE A 72 -0.61 13.13 3.89
C ILE A 72 0.55 14.12 3.78
N GLU A 73 1.43 13.87 2.80
CA GLU A 73 2.48 14.81 2.38
C GLU A 73 2.06 15.71 1.19
N GLU A 74 2.93 16.65 0.78
CA GLU A 74 2.66 17.58 -0.32
C GLU A 74 2.40 16.90 -1.68
N ASP A 75 2.96 15.71 -1.90
CA ASP A 75 2.79 14.93 -3.13
C ASP A 75 1.65 13.90 -3.03
N GLU A 76 0.83 13.99 -1.98
CA GLU A 76 -0.26 13.09 -1.65
C GLU A 76 -1.60 13.81 -1.56
N LEU A 77 -2.68 13.04 -1.68
CA LEU A 77 -4.06 13.51 -1.61
C LEU A 77 -4.92 12.51 -0.85
N VAL A 78 -5.88 13.04 -0.09
CA VAL A 78 -6.98 12.26 0.48
C VAL A 78 -8.13 12.25 -0.53
N GLU A 79 -8.51 11.06 -0.98
CA GLU A 79 -9.71 10.83 -1.76
C GLU A 79 -10.86 10.51 -0.80
N ALA A 80 -11.77 11.47 -0.63
CA ALA A 80 -12.96 11.32 0.21
C ALA A 80 -14.21 11.08 -0.64
N THR A 81 -14.89 9.98 -0.36
CA THR A 81 -16.21 9.64 -0.89
C THR A 81 -17.16 9.36 0.28
N PRO A 82 -18.49 9.41 0.11
CA PRO A 82 -19.42 9.16 1.21
C PRO A 82 -19.24 7.79 1.90
N GLN A 83 -18.66 6.81 1.19
CA GLN A 83 -18.50 5.44 1.68
C GLN A 83 -17.05 5.09 2.04
N SER A 84 -16.07 5.92 1.68
CA SER A 84 -14.66 5.56 1.80
C SER A 84 -13.75 6.77 1.82
N ILE A 85 -12.69 6.67 2.63
CA ILE A 85 -11.57 7.59 2.67
C ILE A 85 -10.34 6.79 2.21
N ARG A 86 -9.64 7.28 1.18
CA ARG A 86 -8.46 6.63 0.63
C ARG A 86 -7.30 7.61 0.56
N LEU A 87 -6.09 7.09 0.68
CA LEU A 87 -4.85 7.81 0.47
C LEU A 87 -4.28 7.49 -0.90
N ARG A 88 -3.77 8.49 -1.61
CA ARG A 88 -3.15 8.32 -2.93
C ARG A 88 -2.06 9.34 -3.17
N LYS A 89 -1.12 9.01 -4.06
CA LYS A 89 -0.18 10.00 -4.61
C LYS A 89 -0.90 10.92 -5.60
N LYS A 90 -0.44 12.16 -5.71
CA LYS A 90 -0.91 13.15 -6.68
C LYS A 90 -0.68 12.65 -8.12
N VAL A 91 0.50 12.11 -8.37
CA VAL A 91 0.84 11.42 -9.61
C VAL A 91 0.72 9.92 -9.42
N LEU A 92 -0.26 9.33 -10.09
CA LEU A 92 -0.55 7.90 -9.96
C LEU A 92 0.57 7.04 -10.50
N ALA A 93 0.94 7.30 -11.75
CA ALA A 93 1.89 6.50 -12.50
C ALA A 93 3.28 6.54 -11.86
N ALA A 94 3.78 5.38 -11.44
CA ALA A 94 5.07 5.28 -10.75
C ALA A 94 6.24 5.79 -11.62
N GLY A 95 6.17 5.57 -12.93
CA GLY A 95 7.18 6.06 -13.88
C GLY A 95 7.22 7.60 -13.96
N MET A 96 6.07 8.25 -13.87
CA MET A 96 5.96 9.71 -13.89
C MET A 96 6.47 10.34 -12.58
N ARG A 97 6.16 9.73 -11.42
CA ARG A 97 6.70 10.17 -10.12
C ARG A 97 8.22 10.20 -10.08
N ARG A 98 8.88 9.16 -10.61
CA ARG A 98 10.34 9.12 -10.72
C ARG A 98 10.91 10.21 -11.62
N ARG A 99 10.14 10.68 -12.62
CA ARG A 99 10.55 11.77 -13.50
C ARG A 99 10.42 13.11 -12.79
N GLU A 100 9.31 13.35 -12.11
CA GLU A 100 9.07 14.57 -11.35
C GLU A 100 10.07 14.75 -10.18
N SER A 101 10.37 13.67 -9.45
CA SER A 101 11.34 13.73 -8.37
C SER A 101 12.75 14.09 -8.87
N ARG A 102 13.14 13.64 -10.06
CA ARG A 102 14.39 14.05 -10.70
C ARG A 102 14.38 15.50 -11.15
N GLN A 103 13.23 16.00 -11.60
CA GLN A 103 13.11 17.35 -12.16
C GLN A 103 13.02 18.43 -11.07
N ARG A 104 12.55 18.09 -9.87
CA ARG A 104 12.48 18.98 -8.70
C ARG A 104 13.84 19.18 -8.00
N VAL A 105 14.83 18.30 -8.27
CA VAL A 105 16.18 18.33 -7.67
C VAL A 105 17.18 19.13 -8.53
N VAL A 106 16.76 19.61 -9.70
CA VAL A 106 17.53 20.49 -10.59
C VAL A 106 17.01 21.91 -10.47
#